data_AF-A0A4Z0E5I5-F1
#
_entry.id   AF-A0A4Z0E5I5-F1
#
_cell.length_a   1.000
_cell.length_b   1.000
_cell.length_c   1.000
_cell.angle_alpha   90.00
_cell.angle_beta   90.00
_cell.angle_gamma   90.00
#
_symmetry.space_group_name_H-M   'P 1'
#
loop_
_entity.id
_entity.type
_entity.pdbx_description
1 polymer ?
#
loop_
_entity_poly.entity_id
_entity_poly.type
_entity_poly.pdbx_seq_one_letter_code
_entity_poly.pdbx_strand_id
1 'polypeptide(L)'
;MAADDFAIVIGVSEYTQFPALSAAENDALAFYEWLIDPNGGDVPPARVARTVVSDLLPAQRGHRPFPVKDDVDDKLTPFIAKQTGRVGRRLYVYFSGHGCVPDVASIALLMSNAGTDLLGRNIGAERYRDVLTARAHFDELVFFLDCCASASASAELGAPPWPHQNRHPDFSKVRALVGVGTEIGHVSYAPEDPNGRSFFTEALLEGLRGKAADDSGAIDGESLSRWVKERVPVLALRAGKLQKPDFPVKAGIVFRQGVQGAPASRLITFKVADALVERPLTVRDGSLKVVRTFADTGPSRRFQALLTPGLYEVEYPSPAGARQINVHVGPSLDPATLVLEPNVGKIRV
;
A
#
# COMPACT_ATOMS: atom_id res chain seq x y z
N MET A 1 -2.80 -11.93 -19.23
CA MET A 1 -3.42 -12.91 -18.31
C MET A 1 -2.46 -13.33 -17.23
N ALA A 2 -2.77 -12.94 -16.01
CA ALA A 2 -2.19 -13.50 -14.80
C ALA A 2 -2.90 -14.83 -14.45
N ALA A 3 -2.94 -15.75 -15.43
CA ALA A 3 -3.77 -16.97 -15.39
C ALA A 3 -3.43 -17.92 -14.23
N ASP A 4 -2.29 -17.69 -13.58
CA ASP A 4 -1.77 -18.46 -12.46
C ASP A 4 -1.78 -17.71 -11.11
N ASP A 5 -2.52 -16.60 -11.04
CA ASP A 5 -2.67 -15.83 -9.82
C ASP A 5 -3.97 -16.21 -9.11
N PHE A 6 -3.95 -16.06 -7.79
CA PHE A 6 -5.05 -16.34 -6.89
C PHE A 6 -5.20 -15.18 -5.92
N ALA A 7 -6.39 -15.01 -5.36
CA ALA A 7 -6.63 -13.97 -4.38
C ALA A 7 -7.62 -14.39 -3.30
N ILE A 8 -7.42 -13.85 -2.10
CA ILE A 8 -8.41 -13.80 -1.04
C ILE A 8 -8.65 -12.33 -0.72
N VAL A 9 -9.91 -11.92 -0.80
CA VAL A 9 -10.33 -10.53 -0.61
C VAL A 9 -11.33 -10.48 0.54
N ILE A 10 -10.96 -9.76 1.60
CA ILE A 10 -11.71 -9.72 2.86
C ILE A 10 -12.09 -8.26 3.15
N GLY A 11 -13.38 -8.01 3.33
CA GLY A 11 -13.89 -6.71 3.77
C GLY A 11 -14.86 -6.91 4.92
N VAL A 12 -14.57 -6.34 6.09
CA VAL A 12 -15.35 -6.53 7.32
C VAL A 12 -15.90 -5.18 7.81
N SER A 13 -17.16 -4.92 7.51
CA SER A 13 -17.86 -3.68 7.91
C SER A 13 -18.62 -3.80 9.23
N GLU A 14 -19.14 -4.98 9.56
CA GLU A 14 -19.94 -5.19 10.77
C GLU A 14 -19.22 -6.09 11.77
N TYR A 15 -19.25 -5.68 13.04
CA TYR A 15 -18.63 -6.38 14.15
C TYR A 15 -19.61 -6.54 15.29
N THR A 16 -19.46 -7.60 16.07
CA THR A 16 -20.31 -7.84 17.24
C THR A 16 -20.16 -6.80 18.34
N GLN A 17 -18.96 -6.23 18.51
CA GLN A 17 -18.66 -5.32 19.61
C GLN A 17 -17.80 -4.11 19.21
N PHE A 18 -17.40 -3.99 17.94
CA PHE A 18 -16.66 -2.83 17.44
C PHE A 18 -17.56 -1.94 16.57
N PRO A 19 -17.24 -0.64 16.45
CA PRO A 19 -17.97 0.25 15.54
C PRO A 19 -17.98 -0.28 14.11
N ALA A 20 -19.10 -0.11 13.42
CA ALA A 20 -19.20 -0.45 12.02
C ALA A 20 -18.29 0.45 11.15
N LEU A 21 -17.79 -0.10 10.05
CA LEU A 21 -16.93 0.59 9.09
C LEU A 21 -17.64 0.69 7.75
N SER A 22 -17.96 1.90 7.29
CA SER A 22 -18.66 2.11 6.02
C SER A 22 -17.82 1.80 4.78
N ALA A 23 -16.49 1.98 4.85
CA ALA A 23 -15.61 1.84 3.70
C ALA A 23 -15.19 0.39 3.41
N ALA A 24 -15.10 -0.47 4.44
CA ALA A 24 -14.35 -1.73 4.35
C ALA A 24 -14.84 -2.69 3.25
N GLU A 25 -16.15 -2.85 3.11
CA GLU A 25 -16.71 -3.67 2.02
C GLU A 25 -16.52 -3.04 0.64
N ASN A 26 -16.70 -1.73 0.53
CA ASN A 26 -16.51 -1.00 -0.73
C ASN A 26 -15.05 -1.05 -1.19
N ASP A 27 -14.11 -0.97 -0.26
CA ASP A 27 -12.69 -1.11 -0.54
C ASP A 27 -12.35 -2.52 -1.04
N ALA A 28 -12.89 -3.55 -0.38
CA ALA A 28 -12.74 -4.94 -0.78
C ALA A 28 -13.36 -5.21 -2.17
N LEU A 29 -14.55 -4.68 -2.45
CA LEU A 29 -15.18 -4.78 -3.77
C LEU A 29 -14.33 -4.08 -4.84
N ALA A 30 -13.83 -2.87 -4.58
CA ALA A 30 -13.01 -2.13 -5.53
C ALA A 30 -11.68 -2.83 -5.83
N PHE A 31 -11.07 -3.49 -4.84
CA PHE A 31 -9.89 -4.31 -5.04
C PHE A 31 -10.20 -5.59 -5.83
N TYR A 32 -11.32 -6.25 -5.53
CA TYR A 32 -11.81 -7.39 -6.32
C TYR A 32 -12.02 -6.99 -7.80
N GLU A 33 -12.68 -5.87 -8.06
CA GLU A 33 -12.89 -5.36 -9.42
C GLU A 33 -11.57 -5.12 -10.15
N TRP A 34 -10.57 -4.53 -9.46
CA TRP A 34 -9.25 -4.37 -10.04
C TRP A 34 -8.56 -5.71 -10.33
N LEU A 35 -8.69 -6.70 -9.43
CA LEU A 35 -8.08 -8.03 -9.62
C LEU A 35 -8.57 -8.70 -10.90
N ILE A 36 -9.86 -8.63 -11.19
CA ILE A 36 -10.47 -9.33 -12.34
C ILE A 36 -10.47 -8.51 -13.64
N ASP A 37 -10.14 -7.21 -13.58
CA ASP A 37 -10.05 -6.36 -14.75
C ASP A 37 -8.89 -6.84 -15.66
N PRO A 38 -9.12 -7.11 -16.96
CA PRO A 38 -8.07 -7.46 -17.91
C PRO A 38 -6.95 -6.41 -18.04
N ASN A 39 -7.25 -5.15 -17.73
CA ASN A 39 -6.27 -4.06 -17.66
C ASN A 39 -5.73 -3.82 -16.24
N GLY A 40 -6.25 -4.54 -15.25
CA GLY A 40 -5.81 -4.50 -13.85
C GLY A 40 -4.95 -5.71 -13.51
N GLY A 41 -5.42 -6.51 -12.55
CA GLY A 41 -4.75 -7.73 -12.11
C GLY A 41 -4.86 -8.89 -13.09
N ASP A 42 -5.89 -8.90 -13.96
CA ASP A 42 -6.17 -9.94 -14.94
C ASP A 42 -6.14 -11.36 -14.33
N VAL A 43 -6.65 -11.47 -13.10
CA VAL A 43 -6.80 -12.71 -12.33
C VAL A 43 -8.15 -13.35 -12.71
N PRO A 44 -8.18 -14.64 -13.07
CA PRO A 44 -9.44 -15.32 -13.38
C PRO A 44 -10.44 -15.23 -12.20
N PRO A 45 -11.69 -14.79 -12.39
CA PRO A 45 -12.66 -14.63 -11.30
C PRO A 45 -12.84 -15.88 -10.45
N ALA A 46 -12.79 -17.07 -11.06
CA ALA A 46 -12.90 -18.37 -10.37
C ALA A 46 -11.73 -18.66 -9.39
N ARG A 47 -10.65 -17.88 -9.43
CA ARG A 47 -9.48 -17.98 -8.55
C ARG A 47 -9.45 -16.90 -7.47
N VAL A 48 -10.48 -16.07 -7.39
CA VAL A 48 -10.63 -15.04 -6.37
C VAL A 48 -11.67 -15.50 -5.35
N ALA A 49 -11.20 -15.90 -4.18
CA ALA A 49 -12.07 -16.17 -3.04
C ALA A 49 -12.44 -14.84 -2.38
N ARG A 50 -13.71 -14.45 -2.51
CA ARG A 50 -14.25 -13.22 -1.92
C ARG A 50 -15.02 -13.52 -0.64
N THR A 51 -14.70 -12.77 0.41
CA THR A 51 -15.29 -12.89 1.74
C THR A 51 -15.63 -11.49 2.25
N VAL A 52 -16.76 -10.95 1.81
CA VAL A 52 -17.20 -9.57 2.11
C VAL A 52 -18.55 -9.61 2.86
N VAL A 53 -18.75 -8.69 3.80
CA VAL A 53 -19.90 -8.67 4.72
C VAL A 53 -21.24 -8.24 4.07
N SER A 54 -21.23 -7.70 2.85
CA SER A 54 -22.44 -7.48 2.02
C SER A 54 -22.71 -8.55 0.96
N ASP A 55 -21.75 -9.43 0.66
CA ASP A 55 -21.88 -10.40 -0.43
C ASP A 55 -22.81 -11.57 -0.13
N LEU A 56 -23.14 -11.76 1.14
CA LEU A 56 -24.20 -12.69 1.50
C LEU A 56 -25.51 -11.90 1.46
N LEU A 57 -26.37 -12.24 0.50
CA LEU A 57 -27.79 -11.94 0.59
C LEU A 57 -28.21 -12.19 2.05
N PRO A 58 -28.83 -11.22 2.75
CA PRO A 58 -29.21 -11.36 4.16
C PRO A 58 -29.95 -12.67 4.48
N ALA A 59 -30.65 -13.22 3.47
CA ALA A 59 -31.34 -14.50 3.52
C ALA A 59 -30.43 -15.75 3.71
N GLN A 60 -29.16 -15.72 3.30
CA GLN A 60 -28.24 -16.87 3.43
C GLN A 60 -27.38 -16.84 4.71
N ARG A 61 -27.20 -15.66 5.32
CA ARG A 61 -26.34 -15.47 6.49
C ARG A 61 -27.08 -15.60 7.82
N GLY A 62 -28.38 -15.27 7.86
CA GLY A 62 -29.09 -15.12 9.13
C GLY A 62 -28.41 -14.06 10.02
N HIS A 63 -28.50 -14.22 11.34
CA HIS A 63 -27.95 -13.27 12.33
C HIS A 63 -26.48 -13.53 12.69
N ARG A 64 -25.75 -14.39 11.95
CA ARG A 64 -24.39 -14.77 12.35
C ARG A 64 -23.36 -13.70 11.96
N PRO A 65 -22.35 -13.44 12.81
CA PRO A 65 -21.18 -12.68 12.39
C PRO A 65 -20.47 -13.38 11.22
N PHE A 66 -19.99 -12.62 10.25
CA PHE A 66 -19.27 -13.11 9.09
C PHE A 66 -18.40 -11.95 8.56
N PRO A 67 -17.20 -12.22 8.00
CA PRO A 67 -16.50 -13.48 8.20
C PRO A 67 -16.04 -13.65 9.64
N VAL A 68 -16.04 -14.90 10.08
CA VAL A 68 -15.24 -15.35 11.21
C VAL A 68 -13.94 -15.97 10.69
N LYS A 69 -13.00 -16.23 11.59
CA LYS A 69 -11.70 -16.80 11.27
C LYS A 69 -11.81 -18.08 10.42
N ASP A 70 -12.71 -18.98 10.81
CA ASP A 70 -12.91 -20.26 10.13
C ASP A 70 -13.38 -20.08 8.67
N ASP A 71 -14.16 -19.04 8.37
CA ASP A 71 -14.58 -18.75 6.98
C ASP A 71 -13.36 -18.43 6.09
N VAL A 72 -12.37 -17.72 6.65
CA VAL A 72 -11.11 -17.40 5.94
C VAL A 72 -10.23 -18.65 5.82
N ASP A 73 -10.14 -19.44 6.90
CA ASP A 73 -9.39 -20.69 6.91
C ASP A 73 -9.92 -21.70 5.89
N ASP A 74 -11.24 -21.82 5.76
CA ASP A 74 -11.88 -22.69 4.77
C ASP A 74 -11.52 -22.30 3.33
N LYS A 75 -11.35 -20.99 3.05
CA LYS A 75 -10.91 -20.51 1.73
C LYS A 75 -9.42 -20.75 1.46
N LEU A 76 -8.59 -20.75 2.50
CA LEU A 76 -7.15 -21.01 2.41
C LEU A 76 -6.82 -22.51 2.38
N THR A 77 -7.66 -23.35 3.00
CA THR A 77 -7.45 -24.79 3.14
C THR A 77 -7.11 -25.51 1.81
N PRO A 78 -7.79 -25.24 0.67
CA PRO A 78 -7.47 -25.86 -0.61
C PRO A 78 -6.03 -25.61 -1.08
N PHE A 79 -5.44 -24.48 -0.69
CA PHE A 79 -4.07 -24.11 -1.04
C PHE A 79 -3.02 -24.70 -0.10
N ILE A 80 -3.38 -25.06 1.14
CA ILE A 80 -2.43 -25.40 2.20
C ILE A 80 -2.47 -26.88 2.60
N ALA A 81 -3.66 -27.45 2.74
CA ALA A 81 -3.82 -28.74 3.43
C ALA A 81 -3.66 -29.97 2.50
N LYS A 82 -3.84 -29.80 1.19
CA LYS A 82 -4.03 -30.94 0.26
C LYS A 82 -3.02 -31.01 -0.89
N GLN A 83 -2.10 -30.04 -1.00
CA GLN A 83 -1.26 -29.91 -2.19
C GLN A 83 0.21 -30.22 -1.87
N THR A 84 0.85 -30.95 -2.78
CA THR A 84 2.31 -31.08 -2.84
C THR A 84 2.79 -30.34 -4.08
N GLY A 85 3.80 -29.48 -3.94
CA GLY A 85 4.36 -28.71 -5.05
C GLY A 85 3.69 -27.35 -5.26
N ARG A 86 4.01 -26.71 -6.38
CA ARG A 86 3.59 -25.34 -6.70
C ARG A 86 2.11 -25.30 -7.11
N VAL A 87 1.32 -24.46 -6.45
CA VAL A 87 -0.10 -24.18 -6.73
C VAL A 87 -0.26 -23.05 -7.75
N GLY A 88 0.51 -21.98 -7.61
CA GLY A 88 0.49 -20.90 -8.59
C GLY A 88 1.60 -19.89 -8.45
N ARG A 89 1.51 -18.81 -9.22
CA ARG A 89 2.56 -17.78 -9.23
C ARG A 89 2.42 -16.86 -8.04
N ARG A 90 1.22 -16.34 -7.82
CA ARG A 90 0.97 -15.30 -6.81
C ARG A 90 -0.31 -15.58 -6.05
N LEU A 91 -0.27 -15.36 -4.74
CA LEU A 91 -1.45 -15.22 -3.90
C LEU A 91 -1.55 -13.77 -3.40
N TYR A 92 -2.62 -13.08 -3.75
CA TYR A 92 -3.02 -11.82 -3.13
C TYR A 92 -3.83 -12.10 -1.87
N VAL A 93 -3.54 -11.38 -0.80
CA VAL A 93 -4.35 -11.32 0.42
C VAL A 93 -4.67 -9.86 0.65
N TYR A 94 -5.94 -9.49 0.47
CA TYR A 94 -6.43 -8.15 0.72
C TYR A 94 -7.35 -8.17 1.93
N PHE A 95 -7.16 -7.21 2.83
CA PHE A 95 -8.03 -7.00 3.98
C PHE A 95 -8.38 -5.52 4.12
N SER A 96 -9.65 -5.21 4.35
CA SER A 96 -10.09 -3.92 4.88
C SER A 96 -11.00 -4.13 6.09
N GLY A 97 -10.69 -3.46 7.20
CA GLY A 97 -11.42 -3.63 8.46
C GLY A 97 -10.67 -3.12 9.70
N HIS A 98 -11.15 -3.51 10.87
CA HIS A 98 -10.44 -3.26 12.13
C HIS A 98 -9.21 -4.15 12.23
N GLY A 99 -8.14 -3.55 12.72
CA GLY A 99 -6.90 -4.25 13.04
C GLY A 99 -6.36 -3.75 14.38
N CYS A 100 -5.51 -4.56 14.99
CA CYS A 100 -4.74 -4.16 16.15
C CYS A 100 -3.33 -4.72 16.09
N VAL A 101 -2.46 -4.18 16.92
CA VAL A 101 -1.06 -4.59 17.03
C VAL A 101 -0.83 -5.21 18.41
N PRO A 102 -0.74 -6.55 18.51
CA PRO A 102 -0.36 -7.26 19.72
C PRO A 102 1.07 -6.98 20.19
N ASP A 103 2.00 -6.84 19.23
CA ASP A 103 3.42 -6.60 19.45
C ASP A 103 4.01 -5.76 18.30
N VAL A 104 5.20 -5.22 18.48
CA VAL A 104 5.84 -4.28 17.53
C VAL A 104 6.14 -4.84 16.13
N ALA A 105 5.86 -6.11 15.87
CA ALA A 105 6.15 -6.76 14.60
C ALA A 105 4.91 -7.40 13.94
N SER A 106 3.73 -7.33 14.59
CA SER A 106 2.59 -8.15 14.19
C SER A 106 1.27 -7.40 14.06
N ILE A 107 0.49 -7.77 13.04
CA ILE A 107 -0.82 -7.19 12.75
C ILE A 107 -1.89 -8.28 12.88
N ALA A 108 -2.84 -8.06 13.78
CA ALA A 108 -4.04 -8.87 13.93
C ALA A 108 -5.20 -8.23 13.15
N LEU A 109 -5.72 -8.96 12.17
CA LEU A 109 -6.89 -8.56 11.37
C LEU A 109 -8.15 -9.06 12.08
N LEU A 110 -8.94 -8.16 12.68
CA LEU A 110 -10.08 -8.56 13.50
C LEU A 110 -11.22 -9.09 12.62
N MET A 111 -11.79 -10.23 13.01
CA MET A 111 -12.93 -10.83 12.33
C MET A 111 -14.25 -10.26 12.88
N SER A 112 -15.36 -10.48 12.17
CA SER A 112 -16.67 -9.91 12.54
C SER A 112 -17.15 -10.33 13.94
N ASN A 113 -16.74 -11.51 14.43
CA ASN A 113 -17.05 -11.99 15.77
C ASN A 113 -16.01 -11.59 16.84
N ALA A 114 -15.05 -10.73 16.50
CA ALA A 114 -14.12 -10.17 17.47
C ALA A 114 -14.85 -9.25 18.46
N GLY A 115 -14.28 -9.17 19.66
CA GLY A 115 -14.77 -8.31 20.72
C GLY A 115 -13.65 -7.86 21.65
N THR A 116 -13.95 -6.94 22.56
CA THR A 116 -12.94 -6.37 23.48
C THR A 116 -12.28 -7.45 24.35
N ASP A 117 -13.05 -8.46 24.75
CA ASP A 117 -12.57 -9.61 25.53
C ASP A 117 -12.23 -10.83 24.65
N LEU A 118 -12.47 -10.72 23.34
CA LEU A 118 -12.36 -11.82 22.37
C LEU A 118 -11.45 -11.43 21.20
N LEU A 119 -10.40 -10.66 21.51
CA LEU A 119 -9.45 -10.14 20.52
C LEU A 119 -8.71 -11.26 19.78
N GLY A 120 -8.57 -12.45 20.37
CA GLY A 120 -8.00 -13.64 19.71
C GLY A 120 -8.79 -14.16 18.50
N ARG A 121 -9.99 -13.63 18.24
CA ARG A 121 -10.78 -13.90 17.03
C ARG A 121 -10.30 -13.02 15.87
N ASN A 122 -9.06 -13.26 15.45
CA ASN A 122 -8.39 -12.52 14.40
C ASN A 122 -7.58 -13.45 13.48
N ILE A 123 -7.06 -12.86 12.40
CA ILE A 123 -6.03 -13.45 11.55
C ILE A 123 -4.72 -12.71 11.88
N GLY A 124 -3.72 -13.39 12.44
CA GLY A 124 -2.38 -12.83 12.61
C GLY A 124 -1.65 -12.85 11.26
N ALA A 125 -1.58 -11.70 10.58
CA ALA A 125 -1.14 -11.61 9.18
C ALA A 125 0.24 -12.28 8.95
N GLU A 126 1.17 -12.06 9.87
CA GLU A 126 2.52 -12.61 9.83
C GLU A 126 2.51 -14.12 10.00
N ARG A 127 1.71 -14.67 10.93
CA ARG A 127 1.63 -16.12 11.15
C ARG A 127 1.11 -16.84 9.91
N TYR A 128 0.11 -16.27 9.25
CA TYR A 128 -0.42 -16.82 8.00
C TYR A 128 0.58 -16.71 6.86
N ARG A 129 1.22 -15.54 6.70
CA ARG A 129 2.30 -15.35 5.72
C ARG A 129 3.43 -16.36 5.95
N ASP A 130 3.81 -16.62 7.19
CA ASP A 130 4.92 -17.52 7.52
C ASP A 130 4.57 -18.98 7.23
N VAL A 131 3.33 -19.42 7.49
CA VAL A 131 2.86 -20.73 7.03
C VAL A 131 2.85 -20.81 5.51
N LEU A 132 2.26 -19.83 4.81
CA LEU A 132 2.20 -19.81 3.35
C LEU A 132 3.59 -19.82 2.71
N THR A 133 4.52 -19.06 3.28
CA THR A 133 5.94 -19.02 2.87
C THR A 133 6.60 -20.37 3.09
N ALA A 134 6.41 -20.97 4.28
CA ALA A 134 6.98 -22.27 4.60
C ALA A 134 6.49 -23.37 3.64
N ARG A 135 5.27 -23.25 3.10
CA ARG A 135 4.71 -24.23 2.16
C ARG A 135 5.21 -24.04 0.72
N ALA A 136 5.63 -22.84 0.34
CA ALA A 136 6.12 -22.50 -1.00
C ALA A 136 5.20 -22.96 -2.15
N HIS A 137 3.89 -22.96 -1.91
CA HIS A 137 2.89 -23.24 -2.94
C HIS A 137 2.74 -22.09 -3.94
N PHE A 138 3.18 -20.88 -3.56
CA PHE A 138 3.20 -19.71 -4.43
C PHE A 138 4.62 -19.15 -4.50
N ASP A 139 5.00 -18.64 -5.67
CA ASP A 139 6.28 -17.94 -5.86
C ASP A 139 6.26 -16.56 -5.16
N GLU A 140 5.07 -15.94 -5.13
CA GLU A 140 4.83 -14.59 -4.62
C GLU A 140 3.63 -14.55 -3.67
N LEU A 141 3.82 -13.84 -2.56
CA LEU A 141 2.77 -13.52 -1.60
C LEU A 141 2.64 -12.01 -1.52
N VAL A 142 1.43 -11.48 -1.75
CA VAL A 142 1.17 -10.04 -1.73
C VAL A 142 0.06 -9.76 -0.72
N PHE A 143 0.39 -9.08 0.37
CA PHE A 143 -0.54 -8.69 1.41
C PHE A 143 -0.79 -7.18 1.34
N PHE A 144 -2.05 -6.78 1.23
CA PHE A 144 -2.49 -5.39 1.35
C PHE A 144 -3.50 -5.30 2.49
N LEU A 145 -3.11 -4.62 3.56
CA LEU A 145 -3.82 -4.63 4.84
C LEU A 145 -4.27 -3.22 5.18
N ASP A 146 -5.51 -2.89 4.82
CA ASP A 146 -6.14 -1.64 5.16
C ASP A 146 -6.84 -1.71 6.52
N CYS A 147 -6.05 -1.57 7.57
CA CYS A 147 -6.55 -1.59 8.92
C CYS A 147 -5.76 -0.64 9.81
N CYS A 148 -6.36 -0.28 10.94
CA CYS A 148 -5.63 0.40 11.99
C CYS A 148 -4.51 -0.51 12.53
N ALA A 149 -3.44 0.12 13.01
CA ALA A 149 -2.33 -0.54 13.68
C ALA A 149 -2.21 -0.06 15.13
N SER A 150 -3.34 0.24 15.78
CA SER A 150 -3.37 0.70 17.17
C SER A 150 -2.98 -0.43 18.13
N ALA A 151 -2.17 -0.10 19.13
CA ALA A 151 -1.69 -1.06 20.11
C ALA A 151 -2.84 -1.66 20.91
N SER A 152 -2.83 -2.98 21.08
CA SER A 152 -3.74 -3.69 21.97
C SER A 152 -2.97 -4.77 22.72
N ALA A 153 -2.48 -4.41 23.91
CA ALA A 153 -1.56 -5.24 24.70
C ALA A 153 -2.17 -6.59 25.17
N SER A 154 -3.47 -6.80 24.99
CA SER A 154 -4.20 -8.02 25.38
C SER A 154 -4.61 -8.92 24.21
N ALA A 155 -4.34 -8.53 22.96
CA ALA A 155 -4.72 -9.34 21.81
C ALA A 155 -3.73 -10.50 21.60
N GLU A 156 -4.19 -11.75 21.61
CA GLU A 156 -3.40 -12.87 21.10
C GLU A 156 -3.43 -12.89 19.57
N LEU A 157 -2.29 -13.18 18.92
CA LEU A 157 -2.25 -13.34 17.46
C LEU A 157 -2.92 -14.64 17.04
N GLY A 158 -3.99 -14.54 16.26
CA GLY A 158 -4.72 -15.68 15.72
C GLY A 158 -3.81 -16.54 14.86
N ALA A 159 -3.59 -17.78 15.29
CA ALA A 159 -2.77 -18.73 14.58
C ALA A 159 -3.54 -19.40 13.43
N PRO A 160 -2.90 -19.69 12.29
CA PRO A 160 -3.48 -20.55 11.27
C PRO A 160 -3.70 -21.97 11.85
N PRO A 161 -4.74 -22.70 11.42
CA PRO A 161 -5.03 -24.04 11.92
C PRO A 161 -4.03 -25.08 11.41
N TRP A 162 -3.22 -24.75 10.38
CA TRP A 162 -2.22 -25.66 9.82
C TRP A 162 -0.87 -25.49 10.52
N PRO A 163 -0.21 -26.59 10.94
CA PRO A 163 1.07 -26.50 11.62
C PRO A 163 2.18 -25.99 10.68
N HIS A 164 3.21 -25.36 11.25
CA HIS A 164 4.46 -25.02 10.54
C HIS A 164 5.32 -26.25 10.20
N GLN A 165 4.93 -27.44 10.67
CA GLN A 165 5.57 -28.70 10.36
C GLN A 165 5.28 -29.01 8.88
N ASN A 166 6.33 -29.27 8.08
CA ASN A 166 6.36 -29.41 6.61
C ASN A 166 6.79 -28.14 5.85
N ARG A 167 7.98 -27.65 6.17
CA ARG A 167 8.66 -26.62 5.40
C ARG A 167 9.13 -27.20 4.06
N HIS A 168 8.70 -26.61 2.96
CA HIS A 168 9.14 -26.95 1.62
C HIS A 168 10.60 -26.52 1.41
N PRO A 169 11.46 -27.29 0.70
CA PRO A 169 12.87 -26.93 0.49
C PRO A 169 13.08 -25.54 -0.12
N ASP A 170 12.15 -25.10 -0.97
CA ASP A 170 12.21 -23.81 -1.67
C ASP A 170 11.54 -22.64 -0.93
N PHE A 171 11.20 -22.79 0.36
CA PHE A 171 10.54 -21.71 1.12
C PHE A 171 11.31 -20.37 1.07
N SER A 172 12.65 -20.41 0.95
CA SER A 172 13.51 -19.23 0.89
C SER A 172 13.44 -18.49 -0.45
N LYS A 173 12.88 -19.12 -1.49
CA LYS A 173 12.67 -18.52 -2.81
C LYS A 173 11.36 -17.75 -2.91
N VAL A 174 10.43 -17.97 -1.97
CA VAL A 174 9.14 -17.28 -1.94
C VAL A 174 9.38 -15.79 -1.65
N ARG A 175 8.78 -14.93 -2.48
CA ARG A 175 8.88 -13.48 -2.32
C ARG A 175 7.60 -12.96 -1.68
N ALA A 176 7.73 -12.26 -0.56
CA ALA A 176 6.61 -11.60 0.09
C ALA A 176 6.72 -10.08 -0.02
N LEU A 177 5.59 -9.44 -0.32
CA LEU A 177 5.36 -8.01 -0.16
C LEU A 177 4.17 -7.80 0.77
N VAL A 178 4.33 -6.92 1.76
CA VAL A 178 3.27 -6.54 2.69
C VAL A 178 3.16 -5.02 2.65
N GLY A 179 1.98 -4.48 2.41
CA GLY A 179 1.66 -3.06 2.52
C GLY A 179 0.51 -2.87 3.50
N VAL A 180 0.68 -1.95 4.44
CA VAL A 180 -0.23 -1.71 5.56
C VAL A 180 -0.70 -0.26 5.51
N GLY A 181 -1.99 -0.04 5.77
CA GLY A 181 -2.64 1.26 5.65
C GLY A 181 -2.05 2.34 6.56
N THR A 182 -1.43 1.95 7.66
CA THR A 182 -0.86 2.89 8.63
C THR A 182 0.35 2.31 9.35
N GLU A 183 1.25 3.16 9.83
CA GLU A 183 2.39 2.79 10.69
C GLU A 183 1.89 2.25 12.04
N ILE A 184 2.70 1.41 12.69
CA ILE A 184 2.41 0.87 14.02
C ILE A 184 2.09 2.02 15.00
N GLY A 185 1.06 1.82 15.81
CA GLY A 185 0.54 2.80 16.77
C GLY A 185 -0.41 3.83 16.18
N HIS A 186 -0.68 3.81 14.88
CA HIS A 186 -1.51 4.80 14.20
C HIS A 186 -2.82 4.21 13.64
N VAL A 187 -3.67 5.11 13.15
CA VAL A 187 -5.02 4.82 12.65
C VAL A 187 -5.02 4.87 11.12
N SER A 188 -5.79 3.98 10.47
CA SER A 188 -6.13 4.09 9.05
C SER A 188 -7.50 4.75 8.93
N TYR A 189 -7.64 5.71 8.01
CA TYR A 189 -8.85 6.52 7.88
C TYR A 189 -9.52 6.34 6.51
N ALA A 190 -10.83 6.60 6.52
CA ALA A 190 -11.66 6.84 5.35
C ALA A 190 -12.24 8.26 5.42
N PRO A 191 -12.65 8.86 4.28
CA PRO A 191 -13.40 10.11 4.28
C PRO A 191 -14.75 9.93 4.99
N GLU A 192 -15.37 11.06 5.36
CA GLU A 192 -16.71 11.05 5.99
C GLU A 192 -17.82 10.61 5.03
N ASP A 193 -17.57 10.64 3.72
CA ASP A 193 -18.48 10.10 2.70
C ASP A 193 -18.68 8.59 2.93
N PRO A 194 -19.91 8.12 3.20
CA PRO A 194 -20.20 6.70 3.40
C PRO A 194 -19.86 5.81 2.19
N ASN A 195 -19.84 6.39 0.99
CA ASN A 195 -19.46 5.70 -0.26
C ASN A 195 -17.98 5.88 -0.60
N GLY A 196 -17.25 6.68 0.20
CA GLY A 196 -15.84 6.93 0.00
C GLY A 196 -14.99 5.72 0.36
N ARG A 197 -13.88 5.58 -0.36
CA ARG A 197 -12.86 4.56 -0.08
C ARG A 197 -11.88 5.06 0.97
N SER A 198 -11.31 4.14 1.74
CA SER A 198 -10.22 4.46 2.66
C SER A 198 -9.02 5.08 1.91
N PHE A 199 -8.21 5.90 2.60
CA PHE A 199 -7.10 6.59 1.94
C PHE A 199 -6.02 5.65 1.43
N PHE A 200 -5.78 4.53 2.14
CA PHE A 200 -4.82 3.52 1.68
C PHE A 200 -5.33 2.79 0.44
N THR A 201 -6.57 2.28 0.46
CA THR A 201 -7.13 1.57 -0.70
C THR A 201 -7.26 2.50 -1.90
N GLU A 202 -7.67 3.76 -1.72
CA GLU A 202 -7.69 4.74 -2.82
C GLU A 202 -6.31 4.90 -3.46
N ALA A 203 -5.28 5.19 -2.64
CA ALA A 203 -3.91 5.36 -3.12
C ALA A 203 -3.36 4.10 -3.80
N LEU A 204 -3.62 2.93 -3.22
CA LEU A 204 -3.23 1.63 -3.75
C LEU A 204 -3.83 1.39 -5.14
N LEU A 205 -5.14 1.60 -5.28
CA LEU A 205 -5.84 1.40 -6.55
C LEU A 205 -5.44 2.43 -7.61
N GLU A 206 -5.27 3.70 -7.26
CA GLU A 206 -4.72 4.71 -8.17
C GLU A 206 -3.34 4.26 -8.71
N GLY A 207 -2.48 3.77 -7.80
CA GLY A 207 -1.14 3.28 -8.14
C GLY A 207 -1.18 2.10 -9.10
N LEU A 208 -1.90 1.03 -8.71
CA LEU A 208 -2.06 -0.19 -9.48
C LEU A 208 -2.75 0.03 -10.84
N ARG A 209 -3.58 1.06 -10.98
CA ARG A 209 -4.24 1.44 -12.24
C ARG A 209 -3.36 2.27 -13.18
N GLY A 210 -2.14 2.62 -12.79
CA GLY A 210 -1.20 3.32 -13.68
C GLY A 210 -0.39 4.41 -13.02
N LYS A 211 -0.86 5.00 -11.91
CA LYS A 211 -0.19 6.17 -11.33
C LYS A 211 1.16 5.84 -10.69
N ALA A 212 1.37 4.58 -10.33
CA ALA A 212 2.64 4.08 -9.81
C ALA A 212 3.58 3.54 -10.90
N ALA A 213 3.31 3.77 -12.19
CA ALA A 213 4.20 3.31 -13.25
C ALA A 213 5.55 4.07 -13.17
N ASP A 214 6.65 3.33 -13.28
CA ASP A 214 8.00 3.88 -13.39
C ASP A 214 8.28 4.42 -14.80
N ASP A 215 9.51 4.92 -15.02
CA ASP A 215 9.95 5.46 -16.31
C ASP A 215 9.89 4.45 -17.46
N SER A 216 9.89 3.15 -17.15
CA SER A 216 9.74 2.06 -18.13
C SER A 216 8.28 1.69 -18.41
N GLY A 217 7.34 2.30 -17.67
CA GLY A 217 5.92 1.95 -17.70
C GLY A 217 5.59 0.67 -16.93
N ALA A 218 6.47 0.20 -16.05
CA ALA A 218 6.23 -0.93 -15.18
C ALA A 218 5.66 -0.46 -13.83
N ILE A 219 4.73 -1.23 -13.28
CA ILE A 219 4.28 -1.08 -11.90
C ILE A 219 4.80 -2.30 -11.14
N ASP A 220 5.71 -2.07 -10.20
CA ASP A 220 6.28 -3.11 -9.35
C ASP A 220 6.16 -2.76 -7.87
N GLY A 221 6.67 -3.64 -6.99
CA GLY A 221 6.62 -3.44 -5.54
C GLY A 221 7.36 -2.19 -5.06
N GLU A 222 8.38 -1.72 -5.79
CA GLU A 222 9.11 -0.51 -5.46
C GLU A 222 8.34 0.74 -5.91
N SER A 223 7.90 0.77 -7.16
CA SER A 223 7.17 1.91 -7.72
C SER A 223 5.82 2.11 -7.02
N LEU A 224 5.12 1.02 -6.70
CA LEU A 224 3.86 1.05 -5.94
C LEU A 224 4.07 1.50 -4.49
N SER A 225 5.10 0.97 -3.81
CA SER A 225 5.43 1.38 -2.44
C SER A 225 5.70 2.88 -2.37
N ARG A 226 6.52 3.41 -3.29
CA ARG A 226 6.82 4.85 -3.38
C ARG A 226 5.55 5.68 -3.57
N TRP A 227 4.73 5.33 -4.56
CA TRP A 227 3.47 6.03 -4.84
C TRP A 227 2.54 6.05 -3.64
N VAL A 228 2.30 4.90 -3.00
CA VAL A 228 1.35 4.81 -1.88
C VAL A 228 1.84 5.61 -0.67
N LYS A 229 3.14 5.55 -0.36
CA LYS A 229 3.77 6.35 0.71
C LYS A 229 3.63 7.85 0.52
N GLU A 230 3.62 8.31 -0.72
CA GLU A 230 3.42 9.73 -1.04
C GLU A 230 1.93 10.12 -1.08
N ARG A 231 1.09 9.23 -1.63
CA ARG A 231 -0.29 9.54 -1.93
C ARG A 231 -1.21 9.49 -0.70
N VAL A 232 -1.00 8.54 0.20
CA VAL A 232 -1.81 8.40 1.43
C VAL A 232 -1.75 9.65 2.30
N PRO A 233 -0.58 10.23 2.64
CA PRO A 233 -0.52 11.47 3.42
C PRO A 233 -1.23 12.65 2.74
N VAL A 234 -1.19 12.73 1.40
CA VAL A 234 -1.88 13.79 0.64
C VAL A 234 -3.40 13.64 0.76
N LEU A 235 -3.92 12.42 0.62
CA LEU A 235 -5.35 12.16 0.77
C LEU A 235 -5.82 12.44 2.21
N ALA A 236 -5.09 11.93 3.19
CA ALA A 236 -5.41 12.12 4.60
C ALA A 236 -5.39 13.60 5.01
N LEU A 237 -4.37 14.36 4.59
CA LEU A 237 -4.24 15.77 4.94
C LEU A 237 -5.39 16.62 4.38
N ARG A 238 -5.88 16.31 3.17
CA ARG A 238 -7.05 17.00 2.58
C ARG A 238 -8.32 16.81 3.42
N ALA A 239 -8.42 15.70 4.14
CA ALA A 239 -9.51 15.42 5.07
C ALA A 239 -9.18 15.83 6.52
N GLY A 240 -8.11 16.61 6.73
CA GLY A 240 -7.69 17.04 8.07
C GLY A 240 -7.18 15.90 8.97
N LYS A 241 -6.72 14.79 8.38
CA LYS A 241 -6.17 13.63 9.09
C LYS A 241 -4.65 13.51 8.86
N LEU A 242 -3.99 12.76 9.72
CA LEU A 242 -2.60 12.35 9.54
C LEU A 242 -2.56 10.83 9.43
N GLN A 243 -2.10 10.33 8.29
CA GLN A 243 -1.93 8.91 8.04
C GLN A 243 -0.66 8.70 7.22
N LYS A 244 0.15 7.74 7.63
CA LYS A 244 1.36 7.32 6.94
C LYS A 244 1.32 5.81 6.81
N PRO A 245 1.38 5.23 5.61
CA PRO A 245 1.32 3.79 5.44
C PRO A 245 2.68 3.16 5.74
N ASP A 246 2.68 1.96 6.30
CA ASP A 246 3.89 1.11 6.33
C ASP A 246 3.89 0.21 5.11
N PHE A 247 4.74 0.54 4.14
CA PHE A 247 4.82 -0.19 2.89
C PHE A 247 6.28 -0.32 2.45
N PRO A 248 7.04 -1.32 2.94
CA PRO A 248 8.45 -1.48 2.60
C PRO A 248 8.68 -1.57 1.09
N VAL A 249 9.78 -0.95 0.63
CA VAL A 249 10.22 -1.05 -0.76
C VAL A 249 10.69 -2.48 -1.01
N LYS A 250 10.06 -3.16 -1.97
CA LYS A 250 10.40 -4.55 -2.32
C LYS A 250 10.52 -4.70 -3.83
N ALA A 251 11.73 -4.93 -4.29
CA ALA A 251 12.00 -5.22 -5.68
C ALA A 251 11.51 -6.63 -6.07
N GLY A 252 11.20 -6.81 -7.35
CA GLY A 252 11.04 -8.11 -8.00
C GLY A 252 9.60 -8.62 -8.14
N ILE A 253 8.63 -8.06 -7.43
CA ILE A 253 7.20 -8.36 -7.67
C ILE A 253 6.65 -7.32 -8.64
N VAL A 254 6.32 -7.75 -9.86
CA VAL A 254 5.78 -6.89 -10.91
C VAL A 254 4.27 -7.07 -11.00
N PHE A 255 3.50 -5.99 -10.89
CA PHE A 255 2.04 -6.00 -11.01
C PHE A 255 1.59 -5.81 -12.46
N ARG A 256 2.25 -4.90 -13.19
CA ARG A 256 1.91 -4.61 -14.58
C ARG A 256 3.15 -4.14 -15.35
N GLN A 257 3.17 -4.41 -16.64
CA GLN A 257 4.19 -3.96 -17.57
C GLN A 257 3.53 -3.18 -18.71
N GLY A 258 4.28 -2.29 -19.36
CA GLY A 258 3.84 -1.61 -20.57
C GLY A 258 2.61 -0.72 -20.38
N VAL A 259 2.45 -0.10 -19.20
CA VAL A 259 1.41 0.91 -18.99
C VAL A 259 1.67 2.07 -19.93
N GLN A 260 0.84 2.20 -20.97
CA GLN A 260 0.93 3.32 -21.91
C GLN A 260 0.62 4.62 -21.17
N GLY A 261 1.51 5.61 -21.30
CA GLY A 261 1.39 6.87 -20.58
C GLY A 261 1.94 6.82 -19.16
N ALA A 262 3.02 6.05 -18.91
CA ALA A 262 3.91 6.26 -17.76
C ALA A 262 4.00 7.76 -17.47
N PRO A 263 3.82 8.19 -16.21
CA PRO A 263 3.47 9.56 -15.94
C PRO A 263 4.59 10.47 -16.45
N ALA A 264 4.28 11.20 -17.54
CA ALA A 264 5.29 11.87 -18.33
C ALA A 264 6.14 12.76 -17.44
N SER A 265 7.46 12.58 -17.49
CA SER A 265 8.38 13.44 -16.75
C SER A 265 8.09 14.89 -17.12
N ARG A 266 7.89 15.71 -16.10
CA ARG A 266 7.60 17.13 -16.23
C ARG A 266 8.90 17.90 -16.13
N LEU A 267 9.09 18.90 -17.00
CA LEU A 267 10.20 19.82 -16.87
C LEU A 267 9.92 20.77 -15.70
N ILE A 268 10.61 20.54 -14.58
CA ILE A 268 10.55 21.41 -13.41
C ILE A 268 11.70 22.40 -13.49
N THR A 269 11.39 23.69 -13.37
CA THR A 269 12.41 24.74 -13.33
C THR A 269 12.58 25.25 -11.90
N PHE A 270 13.72 24.98 -11.30
CA PHE A 270 14.13 25.55 -10.02
C PHE A 270 14.81 26.89 -10.25
N LYS A 271 14.21 27.98 -9.75
CA LYS A 271 14.80 29.31 -9.77
C LYS A 271 15.39 29.61 -8.41
N VAL A 272 16.71 29.78 -8.34
CA VAL A 272 17.41 30.08 -7.09
C VAL A 272 17.64 31.59 -7.00
N ALA A 273 17.27 32.21 -5.87
CA ALA A 273 17.44 33.64 -5.66
C ALA A 273 18.92 34.06 -5.61
N ASP A 274 19.18 35.32 -5.97
CA ASP A 274 20.49 35.93 -6.25
C ASP A 274 21.58 35.78 -5.18
N ALA A 275 21.19 35.53 -3.93
CA ALA A 275 22.07 35.51 -2.76
C ALA A 275 22.62 34.10 -2.40
N LEU A 276 22.47 33.10 -3.27
CA LEU A 276 22.62 31.68 -2.92
C LEU A 276 23.73 30.92 -3.70
N VAL A 277 24.78 31.60 -4.15
CA VAL A 277 25.82 30.99 -5.01
C VAL A 277 26.83 30.19 -4.17
N GLU A 278 27.39 29.11 -4.75
CA GLU A 278 28.62 28.35 -4.36
C GLU A 278 28.49 26.89 -3.86
N ARG A 279 27.31 26.25 -3.87
CA ARG A 279 27.18 24.79 -3.62
C ARG A 279 26.21 24.09 -4.57
N PRO A 280 26.37 22.77 -4.81
CA PRO A 280 25.51 22.04 -5.73
C PRO A 280 24.06 21.97 -5.23
N LEU A 281 23.11 22.14 -6.16
CA LEU A 281 21.70 21.84 -5.90
C LEU A 281 21.49 20.34 -6.11
N THR A 282 20.94 19.65 -5.11
CA THR A 282 20.69 18.20 -5.18
C THR A 282 19.21 17.94 -5.05
N VAL A 283 18.65 17.19 -6.00
CA VAL A 283 17.28 16.70 -5.99
C VAL A 283 17.31 15.22 -5.66
N ARG A 284 16.58 14.84 -4.62
CA ARG A 284 16.36 13.45 -4.21
C ARG A 284 14.88 13.11 -4.37
N ASP A 285 14.57 11.87 -4.71
CA ASP A 285 13.19 11.38 -4.72
C ASP A 285 12.68 11.10 -3.29
N GLY A 286 11.43 10.67 -3.16
CA GLY A 286 10.81 10.30 -1.88
C GLY A 286 11.48 9.13 -1.16
N SER A 287 12.43 8.44 -1.79
CA SER A 287 13.29 7.41 -1.18
C SER A 287 14.69 7.93 -0.80
N LEU A 288 14.91 9.24 -0.90
CA LEU A 288 16.19 9.93 -0.68
C LEU A 288 17.29 9.54 -1.67
N LYS A 289 16.95 8.87 -2.77
CA LYS A 289 17.90 8.57 -3.85
C LYS A 289 18.13 9.85 -4.64
N VAL A 290 19.39 10.20 -4.85
CA VAL A 290 19.76 11.35 -5.69
C VAL A 290 19.31 11.08 -7.14
N VAL A 291 18.37 11.89 -7.62
CA VAL A 291 17.88 11.84 -9.01
C VAL A 291 18.59 12.88 -9.89
N ARG A 292 19.06 13.98 -9.31
CA ARG A 292 19.81 15.02 -10.03
C ARG A 292 20.72 15.81 -9.11
N THR A 293 21.93 16.10 -9.58
CA THR A 293 22.83 17.08 -8.95
C THR A 293 23.24 18.11 -10.00
N PHE A 294 23.12 19.38 -9.65
CA PHE A 294 23.60 20.50 -10.45
C PHE A 294 24.90 20.99 -9.83
N ALA A 295 26.03 20.71 -10.48
CA ALA A 295 27.37 20.92 -9.93
C ALA A 295 27.76 22.40 -9.79
N ASP A 296 27.17 23.28 -10.60
CA ASP A 296 27.38 24.73 -10.54
C ASP A 296 26.02 25.43 -10.63
N THR A 297 25.81 26.42 -9.76
CA THR A 297 24.61 27.24 -9.82
C THR A 297 24.63 28.28 -10.94
N GLY A 298 25.80 28.60 -11.48
CA GLY A 298 25.99 29.47 -12.65
C GLY A 298 25.27 30.84 -12.57
N PRO A 299 25.46 31.70 -13.59
CA PRO A 299 24.75 32.98 -13.67
C PRO A 299 23.28 32.83 -14.09
N SER A 300 22.89 31.68 -14.67
CA SER A 300 21.56 31.46 -15.24
C SER A 300 20.45 31.22 -14.21
N ARG A 301 20.79 30.93 -12.93
CA ARG A 301 19.86 30.87 -11.78
C ARG A 301 18.59 30.02 -11.99
N ARG A 302 18.62 29.14 -12.98
CA ARG A 302 17.50 28.29 -13.43
C ARG A 302 18.06 26.90 -13.69
N PHE A 303 17.61 25.95 -12.89
CA PHE A 303 17.95 24.54 -13.05
C PHE A 303 16.74 23.79 -13.52
N GLN A 304 16.94 22.91 -14.48
CA GLN A 304 15.85 22.14 -15.05
C GLN A 304 16.09 20.67 -14.82
N ALA A 305 15.07 19.99 -14.29
CA ALA A 305 15.04 18.54 -14.18
C ALA A 305 13.73 18.03 -14.78
N LEU A 306 13.82 16.96 -15.55
CA LEU A 306 12.66 16.16 -15.90
C LEU A 306 12.36 15.26 -14.70
N LEU A 307 11.24 15.51 -14.02
CA LEU A 307 10.82 14.78 -12.84
C LEU A 307 9.47 14.13 -13.10
N THR A 308 9.34 12.85 -12.79
CA THR A 308 8.03 12.19 -12.76
C THR A 308 7.20 12.73 -11.60
N PRO A 309 5.86 12.61 -11.64
CA PRO A 309 5.03 12.91 -10.48
C PRO A 309 5.49 12.14 -9.24
N GLY A 310 5.68 12.86 -8.15
CA GLY A 310 6.13 12.29 -6.88
C GLY A 310 6.60 13.35 -5.89
N LEU A 311 7.07 12.91 -4.73
CA LEU A 311 7.68 13.78 -3.72
C LEU A 311 9.20 13.84 -3.95
N TYR A 312 9.75 15.04 -3.87
CA TYR A 312 11.18 15.29 -4.02
C TYR A 312 11.70 16.14 -2.88
N GLU A 313 12.87 15.80 -2.37
CA GLU A 313 13.64 16.69 -1.51
C GLU A 313 14.62 17.47 -2.39
N VAL A 314 14.60 18.79 -2.27
CA VAL A 314 15.56 19.66 -2.95
C VAL A 314 16.44 20.31 -1.89
N GLU A 315 17.71 19.93 -1.90
CA GLU A 315 18.76 20.54 -1.11
C GLU A 315 19.43 21.65 -1.91
N TYR A 316 19.49 22.86 -1.34
CA TYR A 316 20.05 24.03 -1.99
C TYR A 316 20.86 24.92 -1.01
N PRO A 317 21.88 25.65 -1.51
CA PRO A 317 22.65 26.59 -0.71
C PRO A 317 21.83 27.75 -0.13
N SER A 318 22.12 28.14 1.11
CA SER A 318 21.66 29.39 1.77
C SER A 318 22.83 30.05 2.53
N PRO A 319 22.85 31.39 2.73
CA PRO A 319 23.87 32.05 3.57
C PRO A 319 23.94 31.50 4.99
N ALA A 320 22.86 30.87 5.47
CA ALA A 320 22.78 30.24 6.79
C ALA A 320 23.13 28.73 6.80
N GLY A 321 23.61 28.16 5.68
CA GLY A 321 23.88 26.73 5.51
C GLY A 321 22.97 26.06 4.46
N ALA A 322 23.17 24.77 4.18
CA ALA A 322 22.30 24.04 3.25
C ALA A 322 20.86 23.99 3.79
N ARG A 323 19.88 24.23 2.91
CA ARG A 323 18.45 24.11 3.23
C ARG A 323 17.81 23.02 2.38
N GLN A 324 16.74 22.45 2.90
CA GLN A 324 15.93 21.43 2.23
C GLN A 324 14.49 21.90 2.11
N ILE A 325 13.88 21.63 0.96
CA ILE A 325 12.43 21.76 0.78
C ILE A 325 11.87 20.48 0.17
N ASN A 326 10.62 20.17 0.52
CA ASN A 326 9.87 19.08 -0.09
C ASN A 326 8.99 19.64 -1.21
N VAL A 327 9.17 19.11 -2.41
CA VAL A 327 8.46 19.48 -3.63
C VAL A 327 7.57 18.32 -4.05
N HIS A 328 6.26 18.57 -4.15
CA HIS A 328 5.34 17.61 -4.72
C HIS A 328 5.10 17.93 -6.20
N VAL A 329 5.53 17.03 -7.08
CA VAL A 329 5.20 17.07 -8.51
C VAL A 329 3.92 16.26 -8.69
N GLY A 330 2.80 16.94 -8.91
CA GLY A 330 1.51 16.30 -9.14
C GLY A 330 1.27 15.92 -10.61
N PRO A 331 0.27 15.05 -10.88
CA PRO A 331 -0.03 14.57 -12.24
C PRO A 331 -0.58 15.67 -13.19
N SER A 332 -1.16 16.73 -12.63
CA SER A 332 -1.84 17.82 -13.34
C SER A 332 -1.19 19.20 -13.16
N LEU A 333 0.05 19.27 -12.64
CA LEU A 333 0.77 20.54 -12.58
C LEU A 333 1.19 20.95 -14.01
N ASP A 334 0.76 22.14 -14.43
CA ASP A 334 1.38 22.87 -15.53
C ASP A 334 2.89 23.05 -15.25
N PRO A 335 3.75 23.29 -16.27
CA PRO A 335 5.18 23.49 -16.06
C PRO A 335 5.45 24.48 -14.91
N ALA A 336 5.83 23.94 -13.76
CA ALA A 336 5.93 24.69 -12.52
C ALA A 336 7.34 25.28 -12.41
N THR A 337 7.41 26.61 -12.32
CA THR A 337 8.63 27.29 -11.93
C THR A 337 8.63 27.41 -10.42
N LEU A 338 9.47 26.62 -9.75
CA LEU A 338 9.62 26.67 -8.30
C LEU A 338 10.67 27.73 -7.96
N VAL A 339 10.26 28.79 -7.27
CA VAL A 339 11.18 29.82 -6.79
C VAL A 339 11.68 29.47 -5.38
N LEU A 340 12.99 29.28 -5.26
CA LEU A 340 13.70 28.96 -4.01
C LEU A 340 14.23 30.26 -3.40
N GLU A 341 13.62 30.70 -2.29
CA GLU A 341 13.99 31.94 -1.61
C GLU A 341 14.99 31.72 -0.47
N PRO A 342 15.81 32.74 -0.13
CA PRO A 342 16.85 32.63 0.90
C PRO A 342 16.30 32.51 2.32
N ASN A 343 15.12 33.10 2.57
CA ASN A 343 14.59 33.35 3.92
C ASN A 343 13.29 32.63 4.24
N VAL A 344 12.69 31.91 3.30
CA VAL A 344 11.36 31.32 3.50
C VAL A 344 11.36 29.88 2.99
N GLY A 345 11.04 28.92 3.85
CA GLY A 345 10.72 27.54 3.45
C GLY A 345 9.37 27.42 2.75
N LYS A 346 8.99 28.42 1.94
CA LYS A 346 7.72 28.45 1.21
C LYS A 346 7.99 28.39 -0.28
N ILE A 347 7.28 27.47 -0.92
CA ILE A 347 7.16 27.37 -2.37
C ILE A 347 6.16 28.45 -2.83
N ARG A 348 6.56 29.32 -3.74
CA ARG A 348 5.62 30.01 -4.63
C ARG A 348 5.54 29.20 -5.92
N VAL A 349 4.37 28.65 -6.19
CA VAL A 349 4.03 27.96 -7.46
C VAL A 349 3.68 29.01 -8.51
#